data_AF-A0A4Y8PWZ9-F1
#
_entry.id   AF-A0A4Y8PWZ9-F1
#
_cell.length_a   1.000
_cell.length_b   1.000
_cell.length_c   1.000
_cell.angle_alpha   90.00
_cell.angle_beta   90.00
_cell.angle_gamma   90.00
#
_symmetry.space_group_name_H-M   'P 1'
#
loop_
_entity.id
_entity.type
_entity.pdbx_description
1 polymer ?
#
loop_
_entity_poly.entity_id
_entity_poly.type
_entity_poly.pdbx_seq_one_letter_code
_entity_poly.pdbx_strand_id
1 'polypeptide(L)'
;MSKKLQGNGLWESSKMMLHEHKAALLERQLPDHEHGIRAHLPTQEDLRLVRSCVLLPMMIGIVESNGRGMESSSYPLKTLYINATQILLNRLYDELAQVKRTLKERHIHIREEEHLDGAIHYRLVCRGYEDRLTLLRDIARAEIGARIGQHIHAIFQEQNGKKTPQDGTRP
;
A
#
# COMPACT_ATOMS: atom_id res chain seq x y z
N MET A 1 -11.12 -33.02 44.52
CA MET A 1 -9.82 -32.33 44.70
C MET A 1 -8.71 -33.31 44.37
N SER A 2 -7.89 -33.01 43.36
CA SER A 2 -6.51 -33.54 43.22
C SER A 2 -5.72 -32.63 42.28
N LYS A 3 -5.40 -31.44 42.80
CA LYS A 3 -4.28 -30.62 42.34
C LYS A 3 -3.02 -31.35 42.77
N LYS A 4 -2.25 -32.00 41.88
CA LYS A 4 -0.77 -32.24 41.95
C LYS A 4 -0.30 -33.15 40.81
N LEU A 5 -0.46 -32.76 39.54
CA LEU A 5 0.18 -33.44 38.39
C LEU A 5 0.48 -32.45 37.23
N GLN A 6 0.88 -31.23 37.54
CA GLN A 6 1.42 -30.30 36.54
C GLN A 6 2.81 -29.88 37.01
N GLY A 7 3.84 -30.12 36.21
CA GLY A 7 5.21 -29.63 36.49
C GLY A 7 6.37 -30.61 36.33
N ASN A 8 6.14 -31.89 36.01
CA ASN A 8 7.23 -32.82 35.66
C ASN A 8 7.05 -33.25 34.21
N GLY A 9 7.82 -32.66 33.29
CA GLY A 9 7.79 -32.86 31.83
C GLY A 9 8.06 -34.30 31.34
N LEU A 10 7.88 -35.29 32.20
CA LEU A 10 7.96 -36.72 31.92
C LEU A 10 6.69 -37.25 31.23
N TRP A 11 5.52 -36.64 31.44
CA TRP A 11 4.26 -37.04 30.79
C TRP A 11 3.91 -36.24 29.53
N GLU A 12 4.41 -35.00 29.42
CA GLU A 12 4.24 -34.16 28.22
C GLU A 12 5.08 -34.66 27.03
N SER A 13 6.18 -35.39 27.30
CA SER A 13 7.10 -35.93 26.29
C SER A 13 6.96 -37.44 26.06
N SER A 14 6.07 -38.13 26.75
CA SER A 14 6.08 -39.60 26.75
C SER A 14 5.36 -40.21 25.55
N LYS A 15 6.05 -41.17 24.93
CA LYS A 15 5.55 -42.26 24.06
C LYS A 15 4.34 -43.06 24.63
N MET A 16 3.75 -42.65 25.75
CA MET A 16 2.62 -43.32 26.42
C MET A 16 1.27 -42.58 26.29
N MET A 17 1.20 -41.45 25.58
CA MET A 17 -0.11 -40.83 25.30
C MET A 17 -0.88 -41.67 24.26
N LEU A 18 -2.05 -42.23 24.64
CA LEU A 18 -2.94 -42.90 23.70
C LEU A 18 -3.35 -41.94 22.57
N HIS A 19 -3.47 -42.47 21.34
CA HIS A 19 -3.83 -41.70 20.14
C HIS A 19 -5.08 -40.83 20.35
N GLU A 20 -6.08 -41.35 21.07
CA GLU A 20 -7.35 -40.67 21.33
C GLU A 20 -7.18 -39.43 22.22
N HIS A 21 -6.34 -39.50 23.25
CA HIS A 21 -6.06 -38.37 24.13
C HIS A 21 -5.17 -37.33 23.46
N LYS A 22 -4.31 -37.77 22.54
CA LYS A 22 -3.45 -36.90 21.74
C LYS A 22 -4.28 -36.10 20.73
N ALA A 23 -5.26 -36.75 20.09
CA ALA A 23 -6.22 -36.10 19.22
C ALA A 23 -7.06 -35.06 19.98
N ALA A 24 -7.63 -35.41 21.14
CA ALA A 24 -8.43 -34.47 21.94
C ALA A 24 -7.62 -33.24 22.45
N LEU A 25 -6.31 -33.41 22.70
CA LEU A 25 -5.44 -32.31 23.13
C LEU A 25 -5.03 -31.43 21.93
N LEU A 26 -4.75 -32.04 20.78
CA LEU A 26 -4.56 -31.32 19.51
C LEU A 26 -5.82 -30.55 19.09
N GLU A 27 -7.00 -31.15 19.23
CA GLU A 27 -8.28 -30.53 18.93
C GLU A 27 -8.57 -29.34 19.86
N ARG A 28 -8.09 -29.40 21.12
CA ARG A 28 -8.14 -28.31 22.10
C ARG A 28 -7.02 -27.26 21.92
N GLN A 29 -5.94 -27.61 21.21
CA GLN A 29 -4.82 -26.70 20.89
C GLN A 29 -4.94 -26.08 19.50
N LEU A 30 -5.88 -26.54 18.67
CA LEU A 30 -6.33 -25.75 17.53
C LEU A 30 -6.82 -24.42 18.11
N PRO A 31 -6.24 -23.28 17.70
CA PRO A 31 -6.80 -22.01 18.10
C PRO A 31 -8.24 -21.99 17.61
N ASP A 32 -9.18 -21.88 18.55
CA ASP A 32 -10.57 -21.49 18.28
C ASP A 32 -10.52 -20.13 17.56
N HIS A 33 -10.39 -20.14 16.24
CA HIS A 33 -10.58 -18.97 15.38
C HIS A 33 -12.07 -18.69 15.16
N GLU A 34 -12.91 -19.03 16.13
CA GLU A 34 -14.34 -18.77 16.09
C GLU A 34 -14.65 -17.86 17.28
N HIS A 35 -15.28 -16.72 16.98
CA HIS A 35 -15.77 -15.63 17.84
C HIS A 35 -14.96 -14.31 17.85
N GLY A 36 -15.02 -13.57 16.75
CA GLY A 36 -14.79 -12.11 16.78
C GLY A 36 -14.69 -11.46 15.40
N ILE A 37 -15.83 -11.02 14.82
CA ILE A 37 -15.97 -10.28 13.55
C ILE A 37 -15.46 -11.10 12.35
N ARG A 38 -16.31 -11.37 11.35
CA ARG A 38 -15.84 -12.01 10.10
C ARG A 38 -14.73 -11.15 9.49
N ALA A 39 -13.47 -11.55 9.71
CA ALA A 39 -12.32 -10.90 9.11
C ALA A 39 -12.48 -11.02 7.60
N HIS A 40 -12.72 -9.88 6.94
CA HIS A 40 -12.97 -9.89 5.51
C HIS A 40 -11.62 -9.77 4.81
N LEU A 41 -11.25 -10.80 4.06
CA LEU A 41 -10.03 -10.77 3.25
C LEU A 41 -10.03 -9.50 2.36
N PRO A 42 -8.87 -8.84 2.20
CA PRO A 42 -8.74 -7.69 1.31
C PRO A 42 -9.17 -8.06 -0.11
N THR A 43 -10.04 -7.25 -0.72
CA THR A 43 -10.39 -7.45 -2.12
C THR A 43 -9.25 -7.01 -3.03
N GLN A 44 -9.28 -7.43 -4.30
CA GLN A 44 -8.28 -6.97 -5.29
C GLN A 44 -8.23 -5.44 -5.38
N GLU A 45 -9.38 -4.78 -5.26
CA GLU A 45 -9.48 -3.33 -5.30
C GLU A 45 -8.86 -2.69 -4.05
N ASP A 46 -9.03 -3.30 -2.88
CA ASP A 46 -8.39 -2.85 -1.65
C ASP A 46 -6.86 -2.94 -1.78
N LEU A 47 -6.34 -4.04 -2.33
CA LEU A 47 -4.90 -4.20 -2.58
C LEU A 47 -4.36 -3.17 -3.59
N ARG A 48 -5.15 -2.79 -4.60
CA ARG A 48 -4.78 -1.72 -5.54
C ARG A 48 -4.72 -0.35 -4.86
N LEU A 49 -5.66 -0.05 -3.96
CA LEU A 49 -5.66 1.18 -3.18
C LEU A 49 -4.47 1.23 -2.22
N VAL A 50 -4.19 0.12 -1.53
CA VAL A 50 -3.02 -0.03 -0.66
C VAL A 50 -1.74 0.23 -1.44
N ARG A 51 -1.57 -0.41 -2.59
CA ARG A 51 -0.41 -0.20 -3.47
C ARG A 51 -0.26 1.26 -3.90
N SER A 52 -1.36 1.90 -4.29
CA SER A 52 -1.31 3.31 -4.70
C SER A 52 -0.96 4.23 -3.53
N CYS A 53 -1.47 3.95 -2.33
CA CYS A 53 -1.17 4.71 -1.13
C CYS A 53 0.31 4.66 -0.72
N VAL A 54 1.00 3.54 -0.97
CA VAL A 54 2.43 3.42 -0.66
C VAL A 54 3.31 4.00 -1.79
N LEU A 55 2.91 3.86 -3.05
CA LEU A 55 3.72 4.34 -4.18
C LEU A 55 3.63 5.85 -4.40
N LEU A 56 2.44 6.47 -4.19
CA LEU A 56 2.23 7.90 -4.43
C LEU A 56 3.20 8.80 -3.64
N PRO A 57 3.43 8.59 -2.33
CA PRO A 57 4.43 9.35 -1.58
C PRO A 57 5.85 9.25 -2.17
N MET A 58 6.24 8.07 -2.67
CA MET A 58 7.55 7.87 -3.31
C MET A 58 7.63 8.63 -4.64
N MET A 59 6.56 8.59 -5.45
CA MET A 59 6.45 9.35 -6.69
C MET A 59 6.60 10.86 -6.42
N ILE A 60 5.87 11.37 -5.43
CA ILE A 60 5.95 12.77 -5.01
C ILE A 60 7.39 13.12 -4.64
N GLY A 61 8.05 12.32 -3.79
CA GLY A 61 9.44 12.56 -3.38
C GLY A 61 10.42 12.60 -4.57
N ILE A 62 10.24 11.72 -5.55
CA ILE A 62 11.06 11.70 -6.77
C ILE A 62 10.82 12.97 -7.62
N VAL A 63 9.55 13.32 -7.85
CA VAL A 63 9.18 14.49 -8.67
C VAL A 63 9.66 15.78 -8.01
N GLU A 64 9.51 15.93 -6.70
CA GLU A 64 10.03 17.08 -5.96
C GLU A 64 11.55 17.18 -6.00
N SER A 65 12.26 16.06 -5.79
CA SER A 65 13.71 16.02 -5.83
C SER A 65 14.23 16.49 -7.19
N ASN A 66 13.61 16.01 -8.27
CA ASN A 66 13.95 16.41 -9.63
C ASN A 66 13.63 17.89 -9.91
N GLY A 67 12.49 18.38 -9.40
CA GLY A 67 12.09 19.80 -9.45
C GLY A 67 13.13 20.73 -8.81
N ARG A 68 13.48 20.45 -7.54
CA ARG A 68 14.50 21.20 -6.79
C ARG A 68 15.86 21.16 -7.49
N GLY A 69 16.23 20.01 -8.05
CA GLY A 69 17.46 19.89 -8.85
C GLY A 69 17.48 20.86 -10.04
N MET A 70 16.36 20.98 -10.77
CA MET A 70 16.25 21.88 -11.92
C MET A 70 16.22 23.36 -11.55
N GLU A 71 15.64 23.74 -10.41
CA GLU A 71 15.63 25.13 -9.93
C GLU A 71 17.04 25.71 -9.79
N SER A 72 17.97 24.89 -9.31
CA SER A 72 19.38 25.25 -9.13
C SER A 72 20.17 25.37 -10.44
N SER A 73 19.58 24.95 -11.56
CA SER A 73 20.25 24.95 -12.87
C SER A 73 20.20 26.30 -13.59
N SER A 74 21.15 26.49 -14.52
CA SER A 74 21.19 27.66 -15.42
C SER A 74 20.48 27.39 -16.76
N TYR A 75 19.68 26.31 -16.88
CA TYR A 75 19.04 25.96 -18.15
C TYR A 75 17.95 26.97 -18.54
N PRO A 76 17.89 27.44 -19.80
CA PRO A 76 16.85 28.37 -20.26
C PRO A 76 15.42 27.84 -20.11
N LEU A 77 15.25 26.51 -20.22
CA LEU A 77 13.95 25.85 -20.14
C LEU A 77 13.55 25.46 -18.71
N LYS A 78 14.31 25.85 -17.68
CA LYS A 78 14.02 25.47 -16.29
C LYS A 78 12.62 25.89 -15.83
N THR A 79 12.13 27.04 -16.29
CA THR A 79 10.78 27.52 -15.95
C THR A 79 9.69 26.60 -16.48
N LEU A 80 9.86 26.07 -17.69
CA LEU A 80 8.92 25.08 -18.25
C LEU A 80 8.91 23.82 -17.39
N TYR A 81 10.09 23.34 -17.02
CA TYR A 81 10.24 22.17 -16.17
C TYR A 81 9.58 22.36 -14.80
N ILE A 82 9.87 23.47 -14.11
CA ILE A 82 9.31 23.79 -12.79
C ILE A 82 7.78 23.84 -12.86
N ASN A 83 7.21 24.53 -13.87
CA ASN A 83 5.76 24.60 -14.04
C ASN A 83 5.14 23.23 -14.30
N ALA A 84 5.76 22.40 -15.14
CA ALA A 84 5.29 21.05 -15.41
C ALA A 84 5.36 20.16 -14.16
N THR A 85 6.45 20.26 -13.39
CA THR A 85 6.63 19.57 -12.11
C THR A 85 5.54 19.98 -11.11
N GLN A 86 5.23 21.27 -10.99
CA GLN A 86 4.20 21.74 -10.07
C GLN A 86 2.80 21.21 -10.44
N ILE A 87 2.45 21.21 -11.73
CA ILE A 87 1.19 20.63 -12.22
C ILE A 87 1.11 19.14 -11.86
N LEU A 88 2.19 18.40 -12.09
CA LEU A 88 2.26 16.98 -11.77
C LEU A 88 2.13 16.74 -10.26
N LEU A 89 2.84 17.51 -9.43
CA LEU A 89 2.77 17.41 -7.98
C LEU A 89 1.36 17.65 -7.45
N ASN A 90 0.69 18.70 -7.90
CA ASN A 90 -0.69 19.00 -7.49
C ASN A 90 -1.61 17.80 -7.76
N ARG A 91 -1.51 17.19 -8.95
CA ARG A 91 -2.29 16.00 -9.32
C ARG A 91 -1.98 14.80 -8.41
N LEU A 92 -0.70 14.55 -8.12
CA LEU A 92 -0.29 13.45 -7.25
C LEU A 92 -0.76 13.65 -5.80
N TYR A 93 -0.72 14.88 -5.31
CA TYR A 93 -1.23 15.23 -3.98
C TYR A 93 -2.75 15.03 -3.88
N ASP A 94 -3.49 15.47 -4.89
CA ASP A 94 -4.94 15.26 -4.97
C ASP A 94 -5.30 13.77 -5.01
N GLU A 95 -4.57 12.99 -5.83
CA GLU A 95 -4.75 11.54 -5.91
C GLU A 95 -4.44 10.86 -4.58
N LEU A 96 -3.34 11.23 -3.91
CA LEU A 96 -2.98 10.68 -2.61
C LEU A 96 -4.03 11.00 -1.55
N ALA A 97 -4.57 12.23 -1.55
CA ALA A 97 -5.65 12.61 -0.66
C ALA A 97 -6.89 11.77 -0.91
N GLN A 98 -7.25 11.53 -2.18
CA GLN A 98 -8.38 10.71 -2.55
C GLN A 98 -8.19 9.24 -2.14
N VAL A 99 -7.03 8.65 -2.40
CA VAL A 99 -6.71 7.27 -2.01
C VAL A 99 -6.78 7.10 -0.49
N LYS A 100 -6.21 8.05 0.29
CA LYS A 100 -6.27 8.01 1.75
C LYS A 100 -7.70 8.10 2.28
N ARG A 101 -8.57 8.92 1.67
CA ARG A 101 -10.00 8.98 2.01
C ARG A 101 -10.68 7.65 1.75
N THR A 102 -10.51 7.07 0.56
CA THR A 102 -11.11 5.78 0.19
C THR A 102 -10.64 4.65 1.11
N LEU A 103 -9.36 4.60 1.49
CA LEU A 103 -8.84 3.61 2.44
C LEU A 103 -9.50 3.75 3.82
N LYS A 104 -9.66 4.98 4.30
CA LYS A 104 -10.32 5.26 5.58
C LYS A 104 -11.78 4.83 5.57
N GLU A 105 -12.52 5.14 4.50
CA GLU A 105 -13.92 4.74 4.29
C GLU A 105 -14.09 3.22 4.26
N ARG A 106 -13.08 2.49 3.78
CA ARG A 106 -13.08 1.02 3.70
C ARG A 106 -12.54 0.33 4.95
N HIS A 107 -12.19 1.08 6.00
CA HIS A 107 -11.57 0.59 7.24
C HIS A 107 -10.25 -0.17 7.00
N ILE A 108 -9.39 0.42 6.16
CA ILE A 108 -8.07 -0.11 5.83
C ILE A 108 -7.00 0.82 6.40
N HIS A 109 -6.08 0.25 7.17
CA HIS A 109 -4.96 0.94 7.77
C HIS A 109 -3.64 0.35 7.30
N ILE A 110 -2.68 1.21 6.97
CA ILE A 110 -1.35 0.83 6.49
C ILE A 110 -0.34 1.51 7.39
N ARG A 111 0.65 0.76 7.87
CA ARG A 111 1.79 1.27 8.63
C ARG A 111 3.07 0.74 8.02
N GLU A 112 4.03 1.64 7.80
CA GLU A 112 5.38 1.27 7.44
C GLU A 112 6.09 0.71 8.68
N GLU A 113 6.77 -0.43 8.54
CA GLU A 113 7.48 -1.07 9.65
C GLU A 113 8.99 -0.87 9.51
N GLU A 114 9.59 -1.51 8.51
CA GLU A 114 11.03 -1.64 8.39
C GLU A 114 11.49 -1.56 6.94
N HIS A 115 12.72 -1.07 6.77
CA HIS A 115 13.45 -1.08 5.50
C HIS A 115 14.62 -2.03 5.66
N LEU A 116 14.57 -3.18 4.97
CA LEU A 116 15.60 -4.19 5.04
C LEU A 116 15.94 -4.69 3.63
N ASP A 117 17.23 -4.75 3.31
CA ASP A 117 17.76 -5.39 2.09
C ASP A 117 17.07 -4.99 0.78
N GLY A 118 16.75 -3.70 0.63
CA GLY A 118 16.10 -3.19 -0.58
C GLY A 118 14.59 -3.48 -0.66
N ALA A 119 13.99 -3.96 0.41
CA ALA A 119 12.55 -4.11 0.58
C ALA A 119 12.02 -3.15 1.65
N ILE A 120 10.77 -2.72 1.47
CA ILE A 120 10.02 -1.95 2.46
C ILE A 120 8.84 -2.82 2.92
N HIS A 121 8.75 -3.06 4.22
CA HIS A 121 7.68 -3.83 4.82
C HIS A 121 6.57 -2.92 5.35
N TYR A 122 5.34 -3.25 5.00
CA TYR A 122 4.14 -2.57 5.47
C TYR A 122 3.23 -3.57 6.19
N ARG A 123 2.74 -3.17 7.36
CA ARG A 123 1.64 -3.82 8.04
C ARG A 123 0.32 -3.27 7.53
N LEU A 124 -0.52 -4.15 7.03
CA LEU A 124 -1.87 -3.86 6.55
C LEU A 124 -2.87 -4.41 7.56
N VAL A 125 -3.83 -3.58 7.97
CA VAL A 125 -4.98 -4.02 8.76
C VAL A 125 -6.26 -3.67 7.98
N CYS A 126 -6.99 -4.68 7.54
CA CYS A 126 -8.25 -4.55 6.80
C CYS A 126 -9.37 -5.23 7.58
N ARG A 127 -10.27 -4.45 8.20
CA ARG A 127 -11.49 -4.98 8.84
C ARG A 127 -11.24 -6.17 9.79
N GLY A 128 -10.15 -6.11 10.57
CA GLY A 128 -9.74 -7.17 11.51
C GLY A 128 -8.80 -8.24 10.94
N TYR A 129 -8.59 -8.25 9.61
CA TYR A 129 -7.55 -9.06 8.97
C TYR A 129 -6.22 -8.31 8.97
N GLU A 130 -5.15 -8.92 9.48
CA GLU A 130 -3.80 -8.37 9.46
C GLU A 130 -2.95 -9.11 8.43
N ASP A 131 -2.20 -8.35 7.62
CA ASP A 131 -1.32 -8.88 6.58
C ASP A 131 -0.01 -8.08 6.52
N ARG A 132 1.00 -8.65 5.88
CA ARG A 132 2.28 -8.00 5.60
C ARG A 132 2.48 -7.86 4.10
N LEU A 133 2.62 -6.62 3.65
CA LEU A 133 2.98 -6.28 2.29
C LEU A 133 4.47 -5.98 2.21
N THR A 134 5.19 -6.69 1.35
CA THR A 134 6.59 -6.40 1.05
C THR A 134 6.69 -5.72 -0.30
N LEU A 135 7.30 -4.55 -0.34
CA LEU A 135 7.56 -3.80 -1.55
C LEU A 135 9.05 -3.84 -1.88
N LEU A 136 9.41 -4.53 -2.96
CA LEU A 136 10.78 -4.53 -3.48
C LEU A 136 11.08 -3.20 -4.18
N ARG A 137 12.22 -2.59 -3.87
CA ARG A 137 12.61 -1.28 -4.39
C ARG A 137 12.66 -1.24 -5.92
N ASP A 138 13.20 -2.27 -6.56
CA ASP A 138 13.33 -2.29 -8.02
C ASP A 138 11.97 -2.39 -8.73
N ILE A 139 11.07 -3.19 -8.16
CA ILE A 139 9.68 -3.30 -8.65
C ILE A 139 8.94 -1.98 -8.44
N ALA A 140 9.08 -1.37 -7.26
CA ALA A 140 8.51 -0.06 -6.96
C ALA A 140 9.01 1.01 -7.94
N ARG A 141 10.32 1.03 -8.21
CA ARG A 141 10.95 1.98 -9.13
C ARG A 141 10.42 1.84 -10.56
N ALA A 142 10.31 0.60 -11.06
CA ALA A 142 9.76 0.34 -12.38
C ALA A 142 8.29 0.80 -12.49
N GLU A 143 7.49 0.48 -11.47
CA GLU A 143 6.07 0.87 -11.43
C GLU A 143 5.90 2.40 -11.33
N ILE A 144 6.71 3.06 -10.50
CA ILE A 144 6.73 4.52 -10.38
C ILE A 144 7.05 5.17 -11.73
N GLY A 145 8.07 4.68 -12.45
CA GLY A 145 8.44 5.22 -13.76
C GLY A 145 7.29 5.12 -14.75
N ALA A 146 6.61 3.97 -14.81
CA ALA A 146 5.45 3.77 -15.66
C ALA A 146 4.28 4.70 -15.29
N ARG A 147 3.95 4.83 -14.00
CA ARG A 147 2.87 5.71 -13.52
C ARG A 147 3.13 7.18 -13.79
N ILE A 148 4.36 7.66 -13.56
CA ILE A 148 4.74 9.04 -13.90
C ILE A 148 4.53 9.29 -15.40
N GLY A 149 4.94 8.37 -16.26
CA GLY A 149 4.70 8.45 -17.71
C GLY A 149 3.21 8.56 -18.06
N GLN A 150 2.36 7.79 -17.38
CA GLN A 150 0.90 7.85 -17.56
C GLN A 150 0.32 9.21 -17.13
N HIS A 151 0.75 9.77 -16.00
CA HIS A 151 0.30 11.11 -15.58
C HIS A 151 0.73 12.19 -16.57
N ILE A 152 1.97 12.13 -17.05
CA ILE A 152 2.47 13.08 -18.06
C ILE A 152 1.61 12.98 -19.32
N HIS A 153 1.34 11.76 -19.81
CA HIS A 153 0.47 11.57 -20.96
C HIS A 153 -0.93 12.15 -20.73
N ALA A 154 -1.55 11.87 -19.57
CA ALA A 154 -2.87 12.39 -19.24
C ALA A 154 -2.91 13.93 -19.21
N ILE A 155 -1.90 14.58 -18.62
CA ILE A 155 -1.79 16.04 -18.60
C ILE A 155 -1.79 16.60 -20.04
N PHE A 156 -1.00 16.04 -20.95
CA PHE A 156 -0.94 16.55 -22.32
C PHE A 156 -2.24 16.33 -23.10
N GLN A 157 -2.95 15.22 -22.85
CA GLN A 157 -4.25 14.96 -23.51
C GLN A 157 -5.35 15.92 -23.04
N GLU A 158 -5.38 16.24 -21.74
CA GLU A 158 -6.33 17.20 -21.17
C GLU A 158 -6.15 18.62 -21.75
N GLN A 159 -4.91 19.01 -22.04
CA GLN A 159 -4.60 20.30 -22.69
C GLN A 159 -5.02 20.31 -24.17
N ASN A 160 -4.93 19.17 -24.86
CA ASN A 160 -5.35 19.06 -26.25
C ASN A 160 -6.89 19.02 -26.40
N GLY A 161 -7.59 18.41 -25.44
CA GLY A 161 -9.05 18.33 -25.43
C GLY A 161 -9.77 19.65 -25.11
N LYS A 162 -9.11 20.61 -24.45
CA LYS A 162 -9.69 21.93 -24.13
C LYS A 162 -9.70 22.93 -25.31
N LYS A 163 -9.16 22.56 -26.49
CA LYS A 163 -9.03 23.47 -27.66
C LYS A 163 -10.23 23.56 -28.60
N THR A 164 -11.42 23.10 -28.21
CA THR A 164 -12.66 23.34 -29.00
C THR A 164 -13.70 24.07 -28.16
N PRO A 165 -13.83 25.39 -28.37
CA PRO A 165 -15.05 25.88 -28.97
C PRO A 165 -14.71 26.92 -30.05
N GLN A 166 -14.64 26.50 -31.32
CA GLN A 166 -14.76 27.47 -32.41
C GLN A 166 -16.24 27.73 -32.67
N ASP A 167 -16.70 28.77 -31.99
CA ASP A 167 -17.54 29.84 -32.50
C ASP A 167 -17.83 29.71 -34.01
N GLY A 168 -19.04 29.24 -34.31
CA GLY A 168 -19.62 29.18 -35.64
C GLY A 168 -20.87 30.04 -35.71
N THR A 169 -20.83 31.28 -35.20
CA THR A 169 -21.82 32.29 -35.59
C THR A 169 -21.13 33.36 -36.42
N ARG A 170 -21.28 33.26 -37.74
CA ARG A 170 -21.11 34.41 -38.64
C ARG A 170 -22.14 34.36 -39.76
N PRO A 171 -22.47 35.54 -40.29
CA PRO A 171 -23.83 36.06 -40.44
C PRO A 171 -24.59 35.58 -41.68
#